data_AF-A0A7G6Z3X4-F1
#
_entry.id   AF-A0A7G6Z3X4-F1
#
_cell.length_a   1.000
_cell.length_b   1.000
_cell.length_c   1.000
_cell.angle_alpha   90.00
_cell.angle_beta   90.00
_cell.angle_gamma   90.00
#
_symmetry.space_group_name_H-M   'P 1'
#
loop_
_entity.id
_entity.type
_entity.pdbx_description
1 polymer ?
#
loop_
_entity_poly.entity_id
_entity_poly.type
_entity_poly.pdbx_seq_one_letter_code
_entity_poly.pdbx_strand_id
1 'polypeptide(L)'
;MTKTVQELVHEQVAAKIEAGEALQAAVATAEEQAAALAEAEAEAARSRRAALKAGWTESELKSLGLASKTRTRRRPAATPAGTADAASEDTTSGTGEGDQ
;
A
#
# COMPACT_ATOMS: atom_id res chain seq x y z
N MET A 1 6.44 -30.63 -33.15
CA MET A 1 5.19 -30.14 -33.78
C MET A 1 4.89 -28.77 -33.18
N THR A 2 4.60 -27.78 -34.01
CA THR A 2 4.29 -26.42 -33.57
C THR A 2 2.87 -26.36 -33.03
N LYS A 3 2.70 -25.77 -31.84
CA LYS A 3 1.37 -25.55 -31.25
C LYS A 3 0.52 -24.70 -32.17
N THR A 4 -0.77 -25.01 -32.26
CA THR A 4 -1.71 -24.17 -32.99
C THR A 4 -1.98 -22.88 -32.20
N VAL A 5 -2.43 -21.82 -32.88
CA VAL A 5 -2.83 -20.56 -32.20
C VAL A 5 -3.92 -20.83 -31.17
N GLN A 6 -4.84 -21.75 -31.46
CA GLN A 6 -5.91 -22.14 -30.54
C GLN A 6 -5.36 -22.76 -29.25
N GLU A 7 -4.36 -23.63 -29.35
CA GLU A 7 -3.69 -24.23 -28.19
C GLU A 7 -2.98 -23.16 -27.34
N LEU A 8 -2.28 -22.21 -27.97
CA LEU A 8 -1.60 -21.13 -27.25
C LEU A 8 -2.60 -20.23 -26.50
N VAL A 9 -3.74 -19.91 -27.10
CA VAL A 9 -4.78 -19.11 -26.45
C VAL A 9 -5.38 -19.86 -25.26
N HIS A 10 -5.68 -21.15 -25.41
CA HIS A 10 -6.21 -21.96 -24.30
C HIS A 10 -5.22 -22.05 -23.14
N GLU A 11 -3.93 -22.28 -23.42
CA GLU A 11 -2.88 -22.29 -22.39
C GLU A 11 -2.78 -20.93 -21.68
N GLN A 12 -2.84 -19.83 -22.42
CA GLN A 12 -2.77 -18.49 -21.83
C GLN A 12 -4.00 -18.18 -20.96
N VAL A 13 -5.19 -18.58 -21.40
CA VAL A 13 -6.42 -18.39 -20.63
C VAL A 13 -6.39 -19.23 -19.37
N ALA A 14 -5.96 -20.50 -19.45
CA ALA A 14 -5.79 -21.37 -18.28
C ALA A 14 -4.84 -20.77 -17.25
N ALA A 15 -3.66 -20.29 -17.68
CA ALA A 15 -2.69 -19.66 -16.80
C ALA A 15 -3.22 -18.38 -16.13
N LYS A 16 -4.02 -17.58 -16.85
CA LYS A 16 -4.66 -16.38 -16.30
C LYS A 16 -5.72 -16.71 -15.26
N ILE A 17 -6.51 -17.77 -15.49
CA ILE A 17 -7.51 -18.25 -14.54
C ILE A 17 -6.80 -18.71 -13.25
N GLU A 18 -5.78 -19.56 -13.37
CA GLU A 18 -5.01 -20.06 -12.23
C GLU A 18 -4.38 -18.91 -11.41
N ALA A 19 -3.76 -17.95 -12.10
CA ALA A 19 -3.17 -16.78 -11.44
C ALA A 19 -4.24 -15.90 -10.76
N GLY A 20 -5.42 -15.77 -11.37
CA GLY A 20 -6.55 -15.04 -10.79
C GLY A 20 -7.10 -15.69 -9.53
N GLU A 21 -7.26 -17.02 -9.55
CA GLU A 21 -7.71 -17.80 -8.38
C GLU A 21 -6.70 -17.73 -7.24
N ALA A 22 -5.40 -17.84 -7.55
CA ALA A 22 -4.33 -17.70 -6.55
C ALA A 22 -4.32 -16.30 -5.92
N LEU A 23 -4.50 -15.24 -6.73
CA LEU A 23 -4.59 -13.87 -6.22
C LEU A 23 -5.83 -13.70 -5.33
N GLN A 24 -6.98 -14.21 -5.75
CA GLN A 24 -8.21 -14.14 -4.96
C GLN A 24 -8.04 -14.82 -3.59
N ALA A 25 -7.43 -16.01 -3.56
CA ALA A 25 -7.15 -16.71 -2.31
C ALA A 25 -6.18 -15.93 -1.40
N ALA A 26 -5.14 -15.32 -1.99
CA ALA A 26 -4.18 -14.50 -1.25
C ALA A 26 -4.84 -13.24 -0.66
N VAL A 27 -5.72 -12.57 -1.41
CA VAL A 27 -6.47 -11.40 -0.93
C VAL A 27 -7.40 -11.79 0.21
N ALA A 28 -8.18 -12.87 0.06
CA ALA A 28 -9.05 -13.36 1.12
C ALA A 28 -8.26 -13.66 2.41
N THR A 29 -7.12 -14.34 2.28
CA THR A 29 -6.22 -14.61 3.42
C THR A 29 -5.71 -13.31 4.05
N ALA A 30 -5.32 -12.33 3.24
CA ALA A 30 -4.82 -11.05 3.76
C ALA A 30 -5.92 -10.28 4.54
N GLU A 31 -7.16 -10.30 4.05
CA GLU A 31 -8.32 -9.70 4.72
C GLU A 31 -8.64 -10.40 6.04
N GLU A 32 -8.63 -11.73 6.07
CA GLU A 32 -8.80 -12.52 7.29
C GLU A 32 -7.72 -12.21 8.33
N GLN A 33 -6.45 -12.16 7.92
CA GLN A 33 -5.34 -11.84 8.82
C GLN A 33 -5.42 -10.38 9.32
N ALA A 34 -5.86 -9.44 8.48
CA ALA A 34 -6.08 -8.06 8.89
C ALA A 34 -7.21 -7.95 9.93
N ALA A 35 -8.30 -8.69 9.76
CA ALA A 35 -9.39 -8.75 10.73
C ALA A 35 -8.91 -9.36 12.06
N ALA A 36 -8.19 -10.48 12.02
CA ALA A 36 -7.63 -11.11 13.21
C ALA A 36 -6.65 -10.20 13.96
N LEU A 37 -5.81 -9.46 13.23
CA LEU A 37 -4.89 -8.48 13.80
C LEU A 37 -5.66 -7.34 14.48
N ALA A 38 -6.71 -6.82 13.84
CA ALA A 38 -7.54 -5.75 14.42
C ALA A 38 -8.22 -6.19 15.72
N GLU A 39 -8.72 -7.43 15.78
CA GLU A 39 -9.29 -8.00 17.00
C GLU A 39 -8.24 -8.15 18.11
N ALA A 40 -7.05 -8.66 17.76
CA ALA A 40 -5.94 -8.80 18.70
C ALA A 40 -5.47 -7.45 19.24
N GLU A 41 -5.40 -6.42 18.39
CA GLU A 41 -5.08 -5.04 18.81
C GLU A 41 -6.15 -4.47 19.75
N ALA A 42 -7.44 -4.71 19.46
CA ALA A 42 -8.53 -4.28 20.32
C ALA A 42 -8.46 -4.96 21.70
N GLU A 43 -8.16 -6.26 21.74
CA GLU A 43 -7.97 -7.00 22.99
C GLU A 43 -6.74 -6.51 23.76
N ALA A 44 -5.61 -6.30 23.08
CA ALA A 44 -4.42 -5.72 23.70
C ALA A 44 -4.71 -4.34 24.30
N ALA A 45 -5.50 -3.50 23.62
CA ALA A 45 -5.92 -2.21 24.15
C ALA A 45 -6.85 -2.34 25.37
N ARG A 46 -7.80 -3.30 25.37
CA ARG A 46 -8.65 -3.59 26.54
C ARG A 46 -7.82 -4.05 27.73
N SER A 47 -6.92 -5.01 27.51
CA SER A 47 -6.01 -5.54 28.53
C SER A 47 -5.09 -4.46 29.09
N ARG A 48 -4.55 -3.57 28.24
CA ARG A 48 -3.74 -2.42 28.69
C ARG A 48 -4.55 -1.48 29.59
N ARG A 49 -5.79 -1.14 29.23
CA ARG A 49 -6.66 -0.31 30.09
C ARG A 49 -6.95 -0.98 31.42
N ALA A 50 -7.16 -2.30 31.43
CA ALA A 50 -7.37 -3.06 32.66
C ALA A 50 -6.13 -3.03 33.56
N ALA A 51 -4.92 -3.19 33.00
CA ALA A 51 -3.66 -3.09 33.73
C ALA A 51 -3.47 -1.70 34.36
N LEU A 52 -3.71 -0.63 33.59
CA LEU A 52 -3.64 0.74 34.11
C LEU A 52 -4.66 0.97 35.24
N LYS A 53 -5.88 0.44 35.12
CA LYS A 53 -6.89 0.50 36.20
C LYS A 53 -6.48 -0.28 37.45
N ALA A 54 -5.70 -1.34 37.29
CA ALA A 54 -5.13 -2.12 38.39
C ALA A 54 -3.89 -1.47 39.04
N GLY A 55 -3.49 -0.28 38.60
CA GLY A 55 -2.39 0.49 39.18
C GLY A 55 -1.03 0.29 38.51
N TRP A 56 -0.96 -0.45 37.41
CA TRP A 56 0.27 -0.56 36.62
C TRP A 56 0.58 0.77 35.95
N THR A 57 1.85 1.15 35.95
CA THR A 57 2.32 2.33 35.23
C THR A 57 2.69 1.99 33.79
N GLU A 58 2.56 2.98 32.91
CA GLU A 58 2.97 2.86 31.51
C GLU A 58 4.47 2.54 31.35
N SER A 59 5.31 3.01 32.29
CA SER A 59 6.73 2.69 32.35
C SER A 59 7.01 1.21 32.64
N GLU A 60 6.25 0.60 33.55
CA GLU A 60 6.38 -0.82 33.90
C GLU A 60 5.91 -1.71 32.75
N LEU A 61 4.81 -1.33 32.08
CA LEU A 61 4.34 -2.07 30.90
C LEU A 61 5.36 -2.02 29.75
N LYS A 62 6.04 -0.87 29.57
CA LYS A 62 7.10 -0.72 28.56
C LYS A 62 8.38 -1.45 28.93
N SER A 63 8.79 -1.46 30.19
CA SER A 63 9.99 -2.19 30.63
C SER A 63 9.83 -3.69 30.49
N LEU A 64 8.61 -4.21 30.68
CA LEU A 64 8.25 -5.61 30.45
C LEU A 64 8.00 -5.95 28.97
N GLY A 65 8.05 -4.97 28.06
CA GLY A 65 7.79 -5.18 26.63
C GLY A 65 6.33 -5.44 26.27
N LEU A 66 5.40 -5.25 27.22
CA LEU A 66 3.95 -5.42 27.03
C LEU A 66 3.29 -4.21 26.37
N ALA A 67 3.98 -3.07 26.33
CA ALA A 67 3.57 -1.88 25.60
C ALA A 67 4.61 -1.54 24.53
N SER A 68 4.10 -1.32 23.31
CA SER A 68 4.91 -0.85 22.19
C SER A 68 5.62 0.46 22.56
N LYS A 69 6.94 0.47 22.38
CA LYS A 69 7.74 1.69 22.43
C LYS A 69 7.42 2.44 21.14
N THR A 70 6.45 3.35 21.19
CA THR A 70 5.98 4.14 20.04
C THR A 70 7.18 4.61 19.23
N ARG A 71 7.40 4.00 18.07
CA ARG A 71 8.53 4.32 17.21
C ARG A 71 8.21 5.63 16.54
N THR A 72 8.81 6.73 17.01
CA THR A 72 8.64 8.07 16.42
C THR A 72 9.00 8.01 14.94
N ARG A 73 8.00 7.97 14.05
CA ARG A 73 8.24 8.10 12.61
C ARG A 73 8.71 9.53 12.35
N ARG A 74 9.97 9.70 11.93
CA ARG A 74 10.45 10.96 11.35
C ARG A 74 9.63 11.24 10.10
N ARG A 75 8.78 12.26 10.16
CA ARG A 75 8.13 12.84 8.99
C ARG A 75 9.22 13.42 8.07
N PRO A 76 9.36 12.99 6.82
CA PRO A 76 10.25 13.69 5.89
C PRO A 76 9.74 15.11 5.70
N ALA A 77 10.64 16.09 5.86
CA ALA A 77 10.34 17.48 5.60
C ALA A 77 9.95 17.62 4.12
N ALA A 78 8.80 18.22 3.86
CA ALA A 78 8.38 18.56 2.51
C ALA A 78 9.40 19.54 1.92
N THR A 79 10.08 19.14 0.84
CA THR A 79 10.91 20.04 0.04
C THR A 79 9.99 21.11 -0.58
N PRO A 80 10.22 22.41 -0.38
CA PRO A 80 9.46 23.44 -1.07
C PRO A 80 9.79 23.37 -2.57
N ALA A 81 8.79 23.05 -3.39
CA ALA A 81 8.86 23.19 -4.84
C ALA A 81 8.85 24.70 -5.17
N GLY A 82 10.02 25.23 -5.52
CA GLY A 82 10.17 26.59 -5.98
C GLY A 82 11.35 26.69 -6.94
N THR A 83 11.08 27.27 -8.11
CA THR A 83 12.02 27.82 -9.11
C THR A 83 12.89 26.84 -9.92
N ALA A 84 12.42 26.52 -11.12
CA ALA A 84 13.28 26.40 -12.30
C ALA A 84 12.53 26.95 -13.53
N ASP A 85 12.59 28.27 -13.64
CA ASP A 85 12.51 28.99 -14.91
C ASP A 85 13.78 28.63 -15.72
N ALA A 86 13.61 28.06 -16.91
CA ALA A 86 14.67 27.95 -17.91
C ALA A 86 14.04 27.83 -19.30
N ALA A 87 14.25 28.90 -20.05
CA ALA A 87 13.93 29.09 -21.45
C ALA A 87 14.30 27.91 -22.36
N SER A 88 13.43 27.64 -23.33
CA SER A 88 13.83 27.16 -24.64
C SER A 88 12.92 27.81 -25.68
N GLU A 89 13.39 28.90 -26.26
CA GLU A 89 12.97 29.38 -27.58
C GLU A 89 13.31 28.29 -28.60
N ASP A 90 12.43 28.03 -29.58
CA ASP A 90 12.75 28.09 -31.02
C ASP A 90 11.57 27.57 -31.89
N THR A 91 11.04 28.50 -32.69
CA THR A 91 10.56 28.38 -34.08
C THR A 91 9.67 27.20 -34.51
N THR A 92 8.43 27.50 -34.93
CA THR A 92 7.98 27.11 -36.29
C THR A 92 6.79 27.95 -36.77
N SER A 93 7.05 28.67 -37.85
CA SER A 93 6.14 29.41 -38.71
C SER A 93 5.05 28.52 -39.29
N GLY A 94 3.80 29.01 -39.29
CA GLY A 94 2.65 28.33 -39.88
C GLY A 94 1.59 29.32 -40.35
N THR A 95 1.80 29.85 -41.54
CA THR A 95 0.88 30.63 -42.38
C THR A 95 -0.45 29.92 -42.64
N GLY A 96 -1.54 30.69 -42.61
CA GLY A 96 -2.88 30.38 -43.15
C GLY A 96 -3.92 31.16 -42.35
N GLU A 97 -4.46 32.31 -42.76
CA GLU A 97 -5.08 32.69 -44.05
C GLU A 97 -6.05 31.61 -44.58
N GLY A 98 -7.34 31.82 -44.28
CA GLY A 98 -8.47 30.96 -44.68
C GLY A 98 -9.67 31.18 -43.74
N ASP A 99 -10.53 32.18 -43.97
CA ASP A 99 -11.78 32.07 -44.78
C ASP A 99 -12.95 31.46 -43.98
N GLN A 100 -13.79 32.34 -43.40
CA GLN A 100 -15.27 32.36 -43.47
C GLN A 100 -15.88 33.45 -42.57
#